data_AF-A0ABC8JYI4-F1
#
_entry.id   AF-A0ABC8JYI4-F1
#
_cell.length_a   1.000
_cell.length_b   1.000
_cell.length_c   1.000
_cell.angle_alpha   90.00
_cell.angle_beta   90.00
_cell.angle_gamma   90.00
#
_symmetry.space_group_name_H-M   'P 1'
#
loop_
_entity.id
_entity.type
_entity.pdbx_description
1 polymer ?
#
loop_
_entity_poly.entity_id
_entity_poly.type
_entity_poly.pdbx_seq_one_letter_code
_entity_poly.pdbx_strand_id
1 'polypeptide(L)'
;MSGAPTTAASSGNHSLLHLPTPTLDAESQSLLQSISAQGGYAYARMAALAVAGDQSAAEAARDMAWEQLHSGPWHSVLPVWRDAYSMACLHVAKFHFAAGEFGEALGALDMGLIMGGMLLRKDLHDSVLLVSSEARKKAKSLEASGDFQGEKLVPEVPVDVNEVLKILPLRSLTSGRVEKRSDLSLEGFLRDYFQTGTPVVITNCMAHWPARTKWNHFDYLSSVAGNRTVPVEVGKNYLCSDWKQELVTFSKFLERIRTNRSTEPTYLAQHPLFDQPDHLAGLKPDV
;
A
#
# COMPACT_ATOMS: atom_id res chain seq x y z
N MET A 1 15.93 -42.92 -44.63
CA MET A 1 14.92 -42.22 -43.83
C MET A 1 15.55 -41.94 -42.48
N SER A 2 15.87 -40.67 -42.24
CA SER A 2 16.64 -40.20 -41.08
C SER A 2 15.75 -40.16 -39.85
N GLY A 3 16.15 -40.81 -38.76
CA GLY A 3 15.46 -40.75 -37.47
C GLY A 3 15.95 -39.54 -36.67
N ALA A 4 15.03 -38.63 -36.35
CA ALA A 4 15.29 -37.50 -35.47
C ALA A 4 15.16 -37.93 -33.98
N PRO A 5 16.03 -37.47 -33.08
CA PRO A 5 15.89 -37.75 -31.66
C PRO A 5 14.87 -36.79 -31.03
N THR A 6 13.93 -37.36 -30.28
CA THR A 6 12.94 -36.65 -29.49
C THR A 6 13.62 -35.97 -28.30
N THR A 7 13.69 -34.64 -28.31
CA THR A 7 14.16 -33.83 -27.19
C THR A 7 13.17 -33.94 -26.04
N ALA A 8 13.58 -34.59 -24.96
CA ALA A 8 12.90 -34.57 -23.67
C ALA A 8 12.89 -33.13 -23.14
N ALA A 9 11.70 -32.54 -23.04
CA ALA A 9 11.49 -31.28 -22.36
C ALA A 9 11.81 -31.47 -20.87
N SER A 10 12.87 -30.81 -20.42
CA SER A 10 13.23 -30.63 -19.02
C SER A 10 12.08 -29.95 -18.28
N SER A 11 11.30 -30.74 -17.53
CA SER A 11 10.34 -30.24 -16.55
C SER A 11 11.10 -29.45 -15.48
N GLY A 12 11.01 -28.12 -15.57
CA GLY A 12 11.58 -27.20 -14.60
C GLY A 12 11.03 -27.49 -13.21
N ASN A 13 11.94 -27.61 -12.25
CA ASN A 13 11.65 -27.72 -10.83
C ASN A 13 11.00 -26.41 -10.35
N HIS A 14 9.68 -26.26 -10.52
CA HIS A 14 8.92 -25.22 -9.85
C HIS A 14 8.95 -25.54 -8.36
N SER A 15 9.87 -24.90 -7.64
CA SER A 15 9.76 -24.81 -6.18
C SER A 15 8.41 -24.16 -5.91
N LEU A 16 7.44 -24.93 -5.39
CA LEU A 16 6.10 -24.47 -5.08
C LEU A 16 6.20 -23.42 -3.96
N LEU A 17 6.33 -22.16 -4.38
CA LEU A 17 6.27 -21.02 -3.50
C LEU A 17 4.90 -21.05 -2.79
N HIS A 18 4.91 -21.29 -1.48
CA HIS A 18 3.72 -21.40 -0.65
C HIS A 18 3.73 -20.31 0.42
N LEU A 19 2.59 -19.64 0.64
CA LEU A 19 2.42 -18.69 1.74
C LEU A 19 1.96 -19.45 3.01
N PRO A 20 2.78 -19.52 4.07
CA PRO A 20 2.38 -20.14 5.32
C PRO A 20 1.33 -19.26 6.02
N THR A 21 0.24 -19.88 6.48
CA THR A 21 -0.86 -19.20 7.18
C THR A 21 -1.30 -20.01 8.40
N PRO A 22 -0.43 -20.16 9.42
CA PRO A 22 -0.68 -21.08 10.52
C PRO A 22 -1.93 -20.75 11.34
N THR A 23 -2.29 -19.47 11.45
CA THR A 23 -3.50 -19.04 12.18
C THR A 23 -4.75 -19.41 11.38
N LEU A 24 -4.75 -19.15 10.07
CA LEU A 24 -5.82 -19.58 9.18
C LEU A 24 -5.98 -21.10 9.19
N ASP A 25 -4.88 -21.83 9.12
CA ASP A 25 -4.91 -23.30 9.10
C ASP A 25 -5.53 -23.86 10.39
N ALA A 26 -5.21 -23.26 11.55
CA ALA A 26 -5.77 -23.65 12.85
C ALA A 26 -7.24 -23.23 13.04
N GLU A 27 -7.62 -22.01 12.63
CA GLU A 27 -8.93 -21.42 12.94
C GLU A 27 -9.98 -21.62 11.83
N SER A 28 -9.57 -22.10 10.65
CA SER A 28 -10.42 -22.20 9.44
C SER A 28 -11.77 -22.86 9.70
N GLN A 29 -11.78 -24.03 10.34
CA GLN A 29 -13.01 -24.78 10.60
C GLN A 29 -13.98 -24.02 11.50
N SER A 30 -13.47 -23.43 12.59
CA SER A 30 -14.25 -22.65 13.56
C SER A 30 -14.84 -21.39 12.90
N LEU A 31 -14.02 -20.71 12.10
CA LEU A 31 -14.44 -19.51 11.38
C LEU A 31 -15.51 -19.84 10.33
N LEU A 32 -15.35 -20.90 9.53
CA LEU A 32 -16.36 -21.32 8.54
C LEU A 32 -17.69 -21.73 9.20
N GLN A 33 -17.65 -22.38 10.36
CA GLN A 33 -18.86 -22.68 11.15
C GLN A 33 -19.55 -21.40 11.62
N SER A 34 -18.78 -20.44 12.14
CA SER A 34 -19.29 -19.15 12.59
C SER A 34 -19.93 -18.34 11.46
N ILE A 35 -19.30 -18.32 10.28
CA ILE A 35 -19.83 -17.67 9.08
C ILE A 35 -21.13 -18.35 8.63
N SER A 36 -21.16 -19.68 8.61
CA SER A 36 -22.35 -20.46 8.23
C SER A 36 -23.52 -20.21 9.17
N ALA A 37 -23.27 -20.11 10.48
CA ALA A 37 -24.29 -19.78 11.48
C ALA A 37 -24.94 -18.41 11.26
N GLN A 38 -24.24 -17.48 10.62
CA GLN A 38 -24.75 -16.17 10.21
C GLN A 38 -25.33 -16.15 8.77
N GLY A 39 -25.60 -17.32 8.20
CA GLY A 39 -26.17 -17.47 6.85
C GLY A 39 -25.16 -17.53 5.72
N GLY A 40 -23.86 -17.55 6.01
CA GLY A 40 -22.78 -17.54 5.00
C GLY A 40 -22.45 -18.90 4.36
N TYR A 41 -23.42 -19.80 4.18
CA TYR A 41 -23.19 -21.15 3.63
C TYR A 41 -22.56 -21.15 2.23
N ALA A 42 -22.96 -20.21 1.37
CA ALA A 42 -22.40 -20.06 0.03
C ALA A 42 -20.93 -19.66 0.07
N TYR A 43 -20.57 -18.71 0.94
CA TYR A 43 -19.20 -18.33 1.22
C TYR A 43 -18.41 -19.54 1.72
N ALA A 44 -18.92 -20.26 2.72
CA ALA A 44 -18.19 -21.36 3.34
C ALA A 44 -17.87 -22.49 2.33
N ARG A 45 -18.81 -22.75 1.41
CA ARG A 45 -18.59 -23.69 0.30
C ARG A 45 -17.48 -23.21 -0.64
N MET A 46 -17.49 -21.92 -1.03
CA MET A 46 -16.45 -21.38 -1.92
C MET A 46 -15.08 -21.36 -1.24
N ALA A 47 -15.00 -21.00 0.03
CA ALA A 47 -13.76 -21.06 0.81
C ALA A 47 -13.20 -22.49 0.88
N ALA A 48 -14.05 -23.51 1.06
CA ALA A 48 -13.62 -24.90 1.02
C ALA A 48 -13.07 -25.32 -0.35
N LEU A 49 -13.70 -24.89 -1.44
CA LEU A 49 -13.20 -25.13 -2.80
C LEU A 49 -11.88 -24.39 -3.07
N ALA A 50 -11.72 -23.18 -2.54
CA ALA A 50 -10.47 -22.43 -2.61
C ALA A 50 -9.31 -23.20 -1.95
N VAL A 51 -9.54 -23.80 -0.78
CA VAL A 51 -8.56 -24.69 -0.13
C VAL A 51 -8.22 -25.90 -1.00
N ALA A 52 -9.20 -26.43 -1.75
CA ALA A 52 -8.98 -27.53 -2.69
C ALA A 52 -8.26 -27.13 -4.00
N GLY A 53 -7.89 -25.86 -4.15
CA GLY A 53 -7.12 -25.36 -5.30
C GLY A 53 -7.95 -24.63 -6.35
N ASP A 54 -9.22 -24.32 -6.09
CA ASP A 54 -10.06 -23.55 -7.02
C ASP A 54 -9.85 -22.04 -6.84
N GLN A 55 -9.09 -21.43 -7.75
CA GLN A 55 -8.83 -19.98 -7.73
C GLN A 55 -10.12 -19.16 -7.92
N SER A 56 -11.00 -19.58 -8.83
CA SER A 56 -12.26 -18.86 -9.08
C SER A 56 -13.18 -18.89 -7.86
N ALA A 57 -13.15 -19.98 -7.08
CA ALA A 57 -13.85 -20.04 -5.81
C ALA A 57 -13.25 -19.09 -4.75
N ALA A 58 -11.92 -18.89 -4.74
CA ALA A 58 -11.27 -17.93 -3.85
C ALA A 58 -11.71 -16.49 -4.15
N GLU A 59 -11.74 -16.13 -5.43
CA GLU A 59 -12.23 -14.82 -5.90
C GLU A 59 -13.72 -14.64 -5.57
N ALA A 60 -14.56 -15.64 -5.85
CA ALA A 60 -15.98 -15.59 -5.52
C ALA A 60 -16.22 -15.44 -4.00
N ALA A 61 -15.45 -16.13 -3.16
CA ALA A 61 -15.53 -15.98 -1.70
C ALA A 61 -15.16 -14.56 -1.26
N ARG A 62 -14.13 -13.95 -1.88
CA ARG A 62 -13.71 -12.57 -1.61
C ARG A 62 -14.81 -11.59 -1.97
N ASP A 63 -15.45 -11.76 -3.13
CA ASP A 63 -16.53 -10.88 -3.61
C ASP A 63 -17.77 -11.00 -2.71
N MET A 64 -18.14 -12.21 -2.31
CA MET A 64 -19.23 -12.42 -1.33
C MET A 64 -18.96 -11.73 0.00
N ALA A 65 -17.76 -11.88 0.56
CA ALA A 65 -17.41 -11.20 1.81
C ALA A 65 -17.38 -9.67 1.62
N TRP A 66 -16.89 -9.18 0.49
CA TRP A 66 -16.91 -7.76 0.14
C TRP A 66 -18.33 -7.19 0.13
N GLU A 67 -19.27 -7.87 -0.51
CA GLU A 67 -20.68 -7.46 -0.54
C GLU A 67 -21.27 -7.38 0.88
N GLN A 68 -20.93 -8.33 1.75
CA GLN A 68 -21.36 -8.32 3.15
C GLN A 68 -20.75 -7.17 3.96
N LEU A 69 -19.51 -6.77 3.65
CA LEU A 69 -18.89 -5.59 4.27
C LEU A 69 -19.56 -4.27 3.83
N HIS A 70 -20.23 -4.26 2.67
CA HIS A 70 -20.85 -3.08 2.07
C HIS A 70 -22.38 -3.11 2.04
N SER A 71 -23.01 -4.10 2.69
CA SER A 71 -24.47 -4.23 2.72
C SER A 71 -25.17 -3.22 3.64
N GLY A 72 -24.41 -2.41 4.39
CA GLY A 72 -24.92 -1.40 5.30
C GLY A 72 -23.82 -0.58 5.96
N PRO A 73 -24.14 0.25 6.97
CA PRO A 73 -23.14 1.02 7.70
C PRO A 73 -22.04 0.13 8.30
N TRP A 74 -20.78 0.57 8.25
CA TRP A 74 -19.62 -0.22 8.68
C TRP A 74 -19.72 -0.75 10.12
N HIS A 75 -20.30 0.04 11.03
CA HIS A 75 -20.46 -0.32 12.44
C HIS A 75 -21.51 -1.41 12.67
N SER A 76 -22.39 -1.67 11.72
CA SER A 76 -23.42 -2.72 11.77
C SER A 76 -22.99 -4.03 11.11
N VAL A 77 -21.85 -4.04 10.41
CA VAL A 77 -21.30 -5.25 9.81
C VAL A 77 -20.84 -6.20 10.91
N LEU A 78 -21.30 -7.45 10.86
CA LEU A 78 -20.92 -8.48 11.84
C LEU A 78 -19.40 -8.72 11.78
N PRO A 79 -18.70 -8.81 12.93
CA PRO A 79 -17.25 -9.02 12.95
C PRO A 79 -16.77 -10.23 12.13
N VAL A 80 -17.57 -11.29 12.10
CA VAL A 80 -17.27 -12.52 11.37
C VAL A 80 -17.07 -12.30 9.86
N TRP A 81 -17.75 -11.32 9.26
CA TRP A 81 -17.58 -11.01 7.84
C TRP A 81 -16.28 -10.29 7.54
N ARG A 82 -15.70 -9.59 8.53
CA ARG A 82 -14.35 -9.01 8.42
C ARG A 82 -13.29 -10.11 8.44
N ASP A 83 -13.43 -11.09 9.32
CA ASP A 83 -12.53 -12.25 9.35
C ASP A 83 -12.71 -13.13 8.09
N ALA A 84 -13.94 -13.26 7.57
CA ALA A 84 -14.22 -13.91 6.29
C ALA A 84 -13.52 -13.19 5.13
N TYR A 85 -13.54 -11.85 5.10
CA TYR A 85 -12.83 -11.09 4.08
C TYR A 85 -11.31 -11.31 4.17
N SER A 86 -10.72 -11.29 5.38
CA SER A 86 -9.31 -11.62 5.59
C SER A 86 -8.95 -13.02 5.09
N MET A 87 -9.77 -14.03 5.38
CA MET A 87 -9.58 -15.41 4.91
C MET A 87 -9.57 -15.48 3.38
N ALA A 88 -10.54 -14.85 2.72
CA ALA A 88 -10.63 -14.86 1.27
C ALA A 88 -9.44 -14.13 0.61
N CYS A 89 -9.01 -13.00 1.18
CA CYS A 89 -7.79 -12.31 0.76
C CYS A 89 -6.54 -13.19 0.84
N LEU A 90 -6.36 -13.96 1.92
CA LEU A 90 -5.24 -14.90 2.07
C LEU A 90 -5.29 -16.01 1.01
N HIS A 91 -6.48 -16.56 0.72
CA HIS A 91 -6.63 -17.57 -0.34
C HIS A 91 -6.27 -17.01 -1.71
N VAL A 92 -6.80 -15.84 -2.08
CA VAL A 92 -6.47 -15.18 -3.35
C VAL A 92 -4.97 -14.88 -3.44
N ALA A 93 -4.36 -14.38 -2.36
CA ALA A 93 -2.93 -14.11 -2.30
C ALA A 93 -2.07 -15.37 -2.50
N LYS A 94 -2.49 -16.52 -1.96
CA LYS A 94 -1.81 -17.82 -2.18
C LYS A 94 -1.73 -18.18 -3.66
N PHE A 95 -2.82 -18.00 -4.41
CA PHE A 95 -2.85 -18.30 -5.84
C PHE A 95 -1.93 -17.37 -6.64
N HIS A 96 -2.04 -16.06 -6.44
CA HIS A 96 -1.17 -15.10 -7.13
C HIS A 96 0.31 -15.28 -6.76
N PHE A 97 0.60 -15.60 -5.50
CA PHE A 97 1.98 -15.87 -5.07
C PHE A 97 2.56 -17.11 -5.74
N ALA A 98 1.79 -18.20 -5.82
CA ALA A 98 2.19 -19.42 -6.53
C ALA A 98 2.39 -19.18 -8.04
N ALA A 99 1.62 -18.28 -8.64
CA ALA A 99 1.78 -17.84 -10.03
C ALA A 99 2.96 -16.86 -10.24
N GLY A 100 3.60 -16.38 -9.18
CA GLY A 100 4.67 -15.37 -9.24
C GLY A 100 4.18 -13.95 -9.56
N GLU A 101 2.88 -13.70 -9.36
CA GLU A 101 2.16 -12.43 -9.55
C GLU A 101 2.17 -11.62 -8.24
N PHE A 102 3.36 -11.25 -7.78
CA PHE A 102 3.54 -10.67 -6.44
C PHE A 102 2.79 -9.34 -6.21
N GLY A 103 2.56 -8.55 -7.26
CA GLY A 103 1.77 -7.32 -7.16
C GLY A 103 0.30 -7.58 -6.80
N GLU A 104 -0.33 -8.54 -7.49
CA GLU A 104 -1.71 -8.95 -7.22
C GLU A 104 -1.84 -9.62 -5.85
N ALA A 105 -0.85 -10.44 -5.46
CA ALA A 105 -0.78 -11.02 -4.13
C ALA A 105 -0.71 -9.94 -3.04
N LEU A 106 0.15 -8.91 -3.20
CA LEU A 106 0.23 -7.78 -2.27
C LEU A 106 -1.07 -6.98 -2.23
N GLY A 107 -1.70 -6.73 -3.38
CA GLY A 107 -2.99 -6.04 -3.45
C GLY A 107 -4.06 -6.77 -2.64
N ALA A 108 -4.18 -8.10 -2.80
CA ALA A 108 -5.12 -8.90 -2.02
C ALA A 108 -4.84 -8.86 -0.51
N LEU A 109 -3.56 -8.94 -0.11
CA LEU A 109 -3.16 -8.90 1.30
C LEU A 109 -3.38 -7.52 1.93
N ASP A 110 -3.04 -6.43 1.23
CA ASP A 110 -3.26 -5.07 1.70
C ASP A 110 -4.76 -4.80 1.89
N MET A 111 -5.61 -5.25 0.96
CA MET A 111 -7.07 -5.19 1.12
C MET A 111 -7.54 -5.96 2.37
N GLY A 112 -6.97 -7.13 2.64
CA GLY A 112 -7.24 -7.90 3.85
C GLY A 112 -6.82 -7.18 5.13
N LEU A 113 -5.74 -6.40 5.10
CA LEU A 113 -5.28 -5.59 6.25
C LEU A 113 -6.13 -4.33 6.47
N ILE A 114 -6.64 -3.73 5.39
CA ILE A 114 -7.45 -2.50 5.44
C ILE A 114 -8.89 -2.80 5.86
N MET A 115 -9.49 -3.83 5.28
CA MET A 115 -10.93 -4.12 5.41
C MET A 115 -11.23 -5.35 6.28
N GLY A 116 -10.22 -6.15 6.58
CA GLY A 116 -10.40 -7.42 7.26
C GLY A 116 -10.48 -7.32 8.79
N GLY A 117 -10.69 -8.47 9.41
CA GLY A 117 -10.80 -8.63 10.85
C GLY A 117 -9.44 -8.85 11.53
N MET A 118 -9.46 -8.96 12.86
CA MET A 118 -8.24 -9.09 13.66
C MET A 118 -7.72 -10.53 13.74
N LEU A 119 -8.58 -11.54 13.51
CA LEU A 119 -8.25 -12.95 13.73
C LEU A 119 -7.03 -13.38 12.91
N LEU A 120 -7.00 -12.98 11.63
CA LEU A 120 -5.98 -13.41 10.67
C LEU A 120 -4.93 -12.33 10.38
N ARG A 121 -4.89 -11.27 11.19
CA ARG A 121 -4.03 -10.10 10.94
C ARG A 121 -2.54 -10.44 10.95
N LYS A 122 -2.13 -11.40 11.78
CA LYS A 122 -0.74 -11.87 11.83
C LYS A 122 -0.35 -12.58 10.53
N ASP A 123 -1.18 -13.52 10.06
CA ASP A 123 -0.92 -14.24 8.81
C ASP A 123 -0.88 -13.30 7.60
N LEU A 124 -1.76 -12.30 7.56
CA LEU A 124 -1.72 -11.24 6.55
C LEU A 124 -0.39 -10.47 6.59
N HIS A 125 0.03 -10.03 7.77
CA HIS A 125 1.29 -9.29 7.95
C HIS A 125 2.50 -10.11 7.51
N ASP A 126 2.62 -11.35 8.00
CA ASP A 126 3.72 -12.26 7.69
C ASP A 126 3.74 -12.61 6.19
N SER A 127 2.56 -12.76 5.57
CA SER A 127 2.43 -12.98 4.13
C SER A 127 2.92 -11.76 3.33
N VAL A 128 2.59 -10.52 3.73
CA VAL A 128 3.08 -9.31 3.05
C VAL A 128 4.61 -9.30 3.06
N LEU A 129 5.24 -9.50 4.22
CA LEU A 129 6.70 -9.56 4.39
C LEU A 129 7.35 -10.57 3.44
N LEU A 130 6.77 -11.76 3.33
CA LEU A 130 7.26 -12.81 2.45
C LEU A 130 7.09 -12.43 0.97
N VAL A 131 5.90 -11.99 0.56
CA VAL A 131 5.60 -11.62 -0.83
C VAL A 131 6.51 -10.48 -1.29
N SER A 132 6.70 -9.43 -0.48
CA SER A 132 7.57 -8.32 -0.88
C SER A 132 9.05 -8.69 -0.90
N SER A 133 9.49 -9.62 -0.05
CA SER A 133 10.85 -10.17 -0.14
C SER A 133 11.06 -10.88 -1.48
N GLU A 134 10.12 -11.74 -1.89
CA GLU A 134 10.21 -12.45 -3.18
C GLU A 134 10.06 -11.51 -4.39
N ALA A 135 9.18 -10.51 -4.29
CA ALA A 135 9.06 -9.46 -5.30
C ALA A 135 10.38 -8.71 -5.52
N ARG A 136 11.07 -8.35 -4.43
CA ARG A 136 12.38 -7.69 -4.48
C ARG A 136 13.47 -8.59 -5.05
N LYS A 137 13.49 -9.88 -4.70
CA LYS A 137 14.45 -10.84 -5.29
C LYS A 137 14.24 -10.95 -6.80
N LYS A 138 12.98 -11.05 -7.26
CA LYS A 138 12.64 -11.07 -8.69
C LYS A 138 13.06 -9.77 -9.39
N ALA A 139 12.78 -8.61 -8.80
CA ALA A 139 13.23 -7.32 -9.35
C ALA A 139 14.76 -7.22 -9.45
N LYS A 140 15.50 -7.58 -8.40
CA LYS A 140 16.98 -7.59 -8.41
C LYS A 140 17.59 -8.56 -9.42
N SER A 141 16.94 -9.70 -9.67
CA SER A 141 17.38 -10.63 -10.72
C SER A 141 17.23 -10.06 -12.13
N LEU A 142 16.32 -9.10 -12.31
CA LEU A 142 16.05 -8.41 -13.58
C LEU A 142 16.90 -7.13 -13.73
N GLU A 143 17.28 -6.48 -12.62
CA GLU A 143 17.99 -5.19 -12.58
C GLU A 143 19.52 -5.30 -12.40
N ALA A 144 20.16 -6.37 -12.89
CA ALA A 144 21.64 -6.48 -12.87
C ALA A 144 22.38 -5.46 -13.77
N SER A 145 21.70 -4.41 -14.23
CA SER A 145 22.24 -3.38 -15.12
C SER A 145 21.53 -2.03 -14.89
N GLY A 146 22.15 -1.14 -14.12
CA GLY A 146 21.89 0.30 -14.25
C GLY A 146 21.74 1.07 -12.94
N ASP A 147 22.50 2.15 -12.83
CA ASP A 147 22.25 3.25 -11.90
C ASP A 147 20.86 3.87 -12.21
N PHE A 148 20.04 4.14 -11.20
CA PHE A 148 18.69 4.69 -11.39
C PHE A 148 18.75 6.11 -12.00
N GLN A 149 18.82 6.23 -13.32
CA GLN A 149 18.66 7.48 -14.06
C GLN A 149 17.17 7.82 -14.29
N GLY A 150 16.34 7.50 -13.30
CA GLY A 150 14.88 7.54 -13.43
C GLY A 150 14.31 8.95 -13.58
N GLU A 151 13.20 9.06 -14.31
CA GLU A 151 12.49 10.32 -14.54
C GLU A 151 12.07 10.98 -13.22
N LYS A 152 12.24 12.31 -13.13
CA LYS A 152 11.77 13.09 -11.97
C LYS A 152 10.24 13.19 -11.98
N LEU A 153 9.62 13.01 -10.81
CA LEU A 153 8.17 13.15 -10.61
C LEU A 153 7.71 14.58 -10.79
N VAL A 154 8.46 15.52 -10.23
CA VAL A 154 8.19 16.95 -10.32
C VAL A 154 9.39 17.65 -10.93
N PRO A 155 9.21 18.38 -12.05
CA PRO A 155 10.27 19.20 -12.60
C PRO A 155 10.64 20.31 -11.60
N GLU A 156 11.93 20.58 -11.45
CA GLU A 156 12.43 21.70 -10.64
C GLU A 156 12.18 23.02 -11.38
N VAL A 157 10.92 23.46 -11.39
CA VAL A 157 10.53 24.74 -11.96
C VAL A 157 10.55 25.79 -10.84
N PRO A 158 11.18 26.96 -11.05
CA PRO A 158 11.10 28.06 -10.10
C PRO A 158 9.65 28.44 -9.81
N VAL A 159 9.31 28.61 -8.54
CA VAL A 159 7.97 29.08 -8.14
C VAL A 159 7.81 30.52 -8.59
N ASP A 160 6.84 30.79 -9.48
CA ASP A 160 6.46 32.14 -9.84
C ASP A 160 5.64 32.77 -8.71
N VAL A 161 6.29 33.66 -7.96
CA VAL A 161 5.67 34.37 -6.84
C VAL A 161 4.46 35.19 -7.28
N ASN A 162 4.47 35.77 -8.49
CA ASN A 162 3.36 36.58 -8.99
C ASN A 162 2.13 35.71 -9.28
N GLU A 163 2.32 34.49 -9.79
CA GLU A 163 1.25 33.51 -9.96
C GLU A 163 0.66 33.11 -8.61
N VAL A 164 1.51 32.77 -7.64
CA VAL A 164 1.08 32.35 -6.29
C VAL A 164 0.27 33.46 -5.61
N LEU A 165 0.71 34.72 -5.71
CA LEU A 165 0.00 35.86 -5.13
C LEU A 165 -1.43 36.06 -5.67
N LYS A 166 -1.70 35.64 -6.91
CA LYS A 166 -3.05 35.70 -7.49
C LYS A 166 -3.99 34.63 -6.91
N ILE A 167 -3.44 33.53 -6.41
CA ILE A 167 -4.19 32.35 -5.92
C ILE A 167 -4.42 32.44 -4.41
N LEU A 168 -3.50 33.07 -3.67
CA LEU A 168 -3.58 33.15 -2.22
C LEU A 168 -4.77 34.02 -1.76
N PRO A 169 -5.51 33.60 -0.72
CA PRO A 169 -6.54 34.42 -0.08
C PRO A 169 -6.01 35.80 0.34
N LEU A 170 -6.89 36.80 0.32
CA LEU A 170 -6.58 38.15 0.79
C LEU A 170 -5.97 38.07 2.19
N ARG A 171 -4.85 38.76 2.42
CA ARG A 171 -4.11 38.79 3.70
C ARG A 171 -3.34 37.53 4.08
N SER A 172 -3.20 36.53 3.20
CA SER A 172 -2.41 35.31 3.49
C SER A 172 -0.96 35.60 3.91
N LEU A 173 -0.38 36.71 3.45
CA LEU A 173 0.99 37.13 3.76
C LEU A 173 1.08 38.28 4.77
N THR A 174 -0.01 38.64 5.46
CA THR A 174 0.02 39.71 6.48
C THR A 174 0.40 39.21 7.87
N SER A 175 0.40 37.89 8.08
CA SER A 175 0.87 37.28 9.32
C SER A 175 2.38 37.43 9.45
N GLY A 176 2.88 37.58 10.68
CA GLY A 176 4.31 37.61 10.95
C GLY A 176 5.00 36.36 10.37
N ARG A 177 6.14 36.56 9.70
CA ARG A 177 6.91 35.45 9.14
C ARG A 177 7.37 34.54 10.28
N VAL A 178 7.08 33.26 10.18
CA VAL A 178 7.59 32.25 11.14
C VAL A 178 9.12 32.30 11.15
N GLU A 179 9.69 32.40 12.35
CA GLU A 179 11.14 32.47 12.54
C GLU A 179 11.83 31.21 12.00
N LYS A 180 13.02 31.38 11.41
CA LYS A 180 13.86 30.27 10.93
C LYS A 180 15.13 30.21 11.76
N ARG A 181 15.47 29.04 12.30
CA ARG A 181 16.69 28.81 13.10
C ARG A 181 17.40 27.56 12.60
N SER A 182 18.71 27.67 12.39
CA SER A 182 19.59 26.50 12.28
C SER A 182 20.18 26.16 13.65
N ASP A 183 20.63 24.92 13.84
CA ASP A 183 21.44 24.50 14.99
C ASP A 183 20.76 24.74 16.36
N LEU A 184 19.43 24.68 16.38
CA LEU A 184 18.64 24.89 17.59
C LEU A 184 18.87 23.73 18.57
N SER A 185 19.43 24.03 19.75
CA SER A 185 19.58 23.03 20.81
C SER A 185 18.21 22.60 21.35
N LEU A 186 18.12 21.38 21.89
CA LEU A 186 16.89 20.88 22.51
C LEU A 186 16.41 21.82 23.63
N GLU A 187 17.32 22.31 24.48
CA GLU A 187 17.00 23.27 25.53
C GLU A 187 16.47 24.59 24.98
N GLY A 188 17.14 25.14 23.95
CA GLY A 188 16.71 26.37 23.28
C GLY A 188 15.33 26.22 22.64
N PHE A 189 15.07 25.09 21.98
CA PHE A 189 13.75 24.77 21.45
C PHE A 189 12.68 24.72 22.56
N LEU A 190 12.97 24.03 23.66
CA LEU A 190 12.02 23.87 24.76
C LEU A 190 11.67 25.20 25.42
N ARG A 191 12.67 26.02 25.74
CA ARG A 191 12.51 27.30 26.43
C ARG A 191 11.88 28.37 25.53
N ASP A 192 12.41 28.54 24.33
CA ASP A 192 12.10 29.72 23.50
C ASP A 192 10.84 29.52 22.64
N TYR A 193 10.51 28.27 22.28
CA TYR A 193 9.44 27.96 21.32
C TYR A 193 8.36 27.01 21.86
N PHE A 194 8.75 25.88 22.45
CA PHE A 194 7.79 24.87 22.91
C PHE A 194 6.93 25.36 24.08
N GLN A 195 7.57 25.88 25.14
CA GLN A 195 6.86 26.38 26.32
C GLN A 195 6.00 27.62 26.02
N THR A 196 6.45 28.45 25.08
CA THR A 196 5.74 29.68 24.69
C THR A 196 4.65 29.42 23.65
N GLY A 197 4.59 28.22 23.07
CA GLY A 197 3.68 27.90 21.97
C GLY A 197 3.99 28.67 20.67
N THR A 198 5.23 29.12 20.49
CA THR A 198 5.64 29.94 19.35
C THR A 198 6.12 29.07 18.19
N PRO A 199 5.58 29.23 16.96
CA PRO A 199 6.01 28.45 15.82
C PRO A 199 7.44 28.81 15.38
N VAL A 200 8.22 27.81 14.99
CA VAL A 200 9.58 27.96 14.44
C VAL A 200 9.83 26.95 13.33
N VAL A 201 10.57 27.36 12.31
CA VAL A 201 11.09 26.46 11.27
C VAL A 201 12.54 26.12 11.61
N ILE A 202 12.78 24.86 11.94
CA ILE A 202 14.14 24.34 12.18
C ILE A 202 14.76 23.98 10.82
N THR A 203 15.74 24.75 10.40
CA THR A 203 16.43 24.53 9.12
C THR A 203 17.58 23.54 9.27
N ASN A 204 17.97 22.90 8.16
CA ASN A 204 19.11 21.98 8.03
C ASN A 204 19.08 20.68 8.87
N CYS A 205 18.14 20.51 9.81
CA CYS A 205 18.04 19.31 10.65
C CYS A 205 17.91 18.01 9.82
N MET A 206 17.16 18.05 8.71
CA MET A 206 16.95 16.90 7.82
C MET A 206 17.81 16.97 6.55
N ALA A 207 18.86 17.80 6.54
CA ALA A 207 19.62 18.07 5.31
C ALA A 207 20.34 16.83 4.74
N HIS A 208 20.64 15.86 5.60
CA HIS A 208 21.33 14.61 5.28
C HIS A 208 20.38 13.47 4.88
N TRP A 209 19.06 13.66 4.95
CA TRP A 209 18.10 12.58 4.68
C TRP A 209 18.16 12.14 3.21
N PRO A 210 18.20 10.80 2.94
CA PRO A 210 18.13 10.27 1.58
C PRO A 210 16.88 10.71 0.81
N ALA A 211 15.81 11.06 1.54
CA ALA A 211 14.58 11.58 0.96
C ALA A 211 14.77 12.79 0.05
N ARG A 212 15.76 13.64 0.35
CA ARG A 212 16.04 14.85 -0.43
C ARG A 212 16.52 14.58 -1.86
N THR A 213 17.13 13.42 -2.10
CA THR A 213 17.66 13.05 -3.41
C THR A 213 16.84 11.94 -4.05
N LYS A 214 16.35 10.96 -3.28
CA LYS A 214 15.71 9.78 -3.84
C LYS A 214 14.21 9.95 -4.13
N TRP A 215 13.47 10.72 -3.33
CA TRP A 215 11.99 10.72 -3.41
C TRP A 215 11.41 11.58 -4.55
N ASN A 216 12.26 12.24 -5.34
CA ASN A 216 11.80 12.87 -6.58
C ASN A 216 11.87 11.91 -7.79
N HIS A 217 12.36 10.68 -7.63
CA HIS A 217 12.47 9.73 -8.74
C HIS A 217 11.30 8.75 -8.74
N PHE A 218 10.57 8.68 -9.86
CA PHE A 218 9.43 7.77 -10.02
C PHE A 218 9.84 6.31 -9.82
N ASP A 219 10.89 5.88 -10.51
CA ASP A 219 11.34 4.47 -10.49
C ASP A 219 11.78 4.02 -9.10
N TYR A 220 12.39 4.93 -8.33
CA TYR A 220 12.76 4.64 -6.96
C TYR A 220 11.54 4.42 -6.07
N LEU A 221 10.56 5.32 -6.11
CA LEU A 221 9.35 5.19 -5.29
C LEU A 221 8.47 4.01 -5.73
N SER A 222 8.40 3.76 -7.04
CA SER A 222 7.69 2.63 -7.64
C SER A 222 8.36 1.29 -7.27
N SER A 223 9.69 1.20 -7.30
CA SER A 223 10.40 -0.03 -6.92
C SER A 223 10.29 -0.34 -5.43
N VAL A 224 10.26 0.67 -4.57
CA VAL A 224 10.19 0.48 -3.11
C VAL A 224 8.78 0.15 -2.64
N ALA A 225 7.76 0.86 -3.13
CA ALA A 225 6.40 0.77 -2.60
C ALA A 225 5.31 0.69 -3.67
N GLY A 226 5.66 0.58 -4.95
CA GLY A 226 4.72 0.70 -6.07
C GLY A 226 3.51 -0.22 -6.02
N ASN A 227 3.72 -1.47 -5.59
CA ASN A 227 2.67 -2.49 -5.48
C ASN A 227 1.79 -2.33 -4.23
N ARG A 228 2.08 -1.37 -3.35
CA ARG A 228 1.32 -1.17 -2.12
C ARG A 228 0.02 -0.45 -2.40
N THR A 229 -1.04 -0.92 -1.75
CA THR A 229 -2.34 -0.27 -1.84
C THR A 229 -2.41 0.88 -0.84
N VAL A 230 -2.72 2.08 -1.34
CA VAL A 230 -2.79 3.31 -0.55
C VAL A 230 -4.15 3.99 -0.72
N PRO A 231 -4.69 4.61 0.34
CA PRO A 231 -5.88 5.43 0.24
C PRO A 231 -5.53 6.80 -0.35
N VAL A 232 -6.20 7.18 -1.42
CA VAL A 232 -6.05 8.51 -2.05
C VAL A 232 -7.37 9.25 -2.00
N GLU A 233 -7.30 10.51 -1.59
CA GLU A 233 -8.40 11.45 -1.67
C GLU A 233 -8.45 12.05 -3.08
N VAL A 234 -9.63 12.07 -3.70
CA VAL A 234 -9.86 12.65 -5.03
C VAL A 234 -10.96 13.69 -4.91
N GLY A 235 -10.69 14.90 -5.41
CA GLY A 235 -11.60 16.04 -5.35
C GLY A 235 -10.97 17.26 -4.66
N LYS A 236 -11.61 18.43 -4.78
CA LYS A 236 -11.00 19.72 -4.38
C LYS A 236 -10.64 19.80 -2.90
N ASN A 237 -11.54 19.39 -2.02
CA ASN A 237 -11.33 19.26 -0.58
C ASN A 237 -12.44 18.39 0.04
N TYR A 238 -12.22 17.93 1.27
CA TYR A 238 -13.13 17.06 2.02
C TYR A 238 -14.52 17.66 2.34
N LEU A 239 -14.74 18.95 2.09
CA LEU A 239 -16.05 19.60 2.26
C LEU A 239 -16.89 19.58 0.98
N CYS A 240 -16.30 19.23 -0.17
CA CYS A 240 -17.01 19.20 -1.45
C CYS A 240 -17.73 17.86 -1.66
N SER A 241 -18.90 17.90 -2.30
CA SER A 241 -19.74 16.71 -2.54
C SER A 241 -19.15 15.71 -3.53
N ASP A 242 -18.21 16.15 -4.37
CA ASP A 242 -17.44 15.33 -5.32
C ASP A 242 -16.22 14.67 -4.67
N TRP A 243 -15.93 14.97 -3.40
CA TRP A 243 -14.83 14.32 -2.67
C TRP A 243 -15.12 12.84 -2.44
N LYS A 244 -14.12 12.01 -2.73
CA LYS A 244 -14.17 10.56 -2.49
C LYS A 244 -12.79 10.04 -2.12
N GLN A 245 -12.80 8.88 -1.46
CA GLN A 245 -11.60 8.12 -1.18
C GLN A 245 -11.54 6.89 -2.10
N GLU A 246 -10.40 6.68 -2.74
CA GLU A 246 -10.13 5.52 -3.58
C GLU A 246 -8.95 4.72 -3.00
N LEU A 247 -8.99 3.40 -3.17
CA LEU A 247 -7.82 2.54 -2.91
C LEU A 247 -7.16 2.24 -4.25
N VAL A 248 -5.90 2.66 -4.39
CA VAL A 248 -5.10 2.45 -5.61
C VAL A 248 -3.71 1.97 -5.24
N THR A 249 -2.98 1.38 -6.20
CA THR A 249 -1.56 1.11 -6.00
C THR A 249 -0.77 2.40 -5.94
N PHE A 250 0.33 2.40 -5.18
CA PHE A 250 1.20 3.56 -5.06
C PHE A 250 1.79 3.97 -6.41
N SER A 251 2.16 3.02 -7.28
CA SER A 251 2.61 3.34 -8.65
C SER A 251 1.52 4.09 -9.45
N LYS A 252 0.26 3.67 -9.35
CA LYS A 252 -0.85 4.36 -10.01
C LYS A 252 -1.05 5.77 -9.47
N PHE A 253 -0.87 5.98 -8.17
CA PHE A 253 -0.87 7.31 -7.57
C PHE A 253 0.30 8.18 -8.12
N LEU A 254 1.52 7.64 -8.20
CA LEU A 254 2.67 8.34 -8.77
C LEU A 254 2.46 8.70 -10.24
N GLU A 255 1.82 7.83 -11.03
CA GLU A 255 1.45 8.09 -12.42
C GLU A 255 0.44 9.25 -12.54
N ARG A 256 -0.55 9.33 -11.64
CA ARG A 256 -1.50 10.45 -11.57
C ARG A 256 -0.78 11.78 -11.29
N ILE A 257 0.18 11.78 -10.36
CA ILE A 257 1.00 12.98 -10.08
C ILE A 257 1.81 13.38 -11.31
N ARG A 258 2.52 12.41 -11.92
CA ARG A 258 3.42 12.66 -13.05
C ARG A 258 2.67 13.22 -14.26
N THR A 259 1.50 12.68 -14.57
CA THR A 259 0.74 13.06 -15.76
C THR A 259 0.08 14.43 -15.63
N ASN A 260 0.01 15.02 -14.43
CA ASN A 260 -0.34 16.42 -14.10
C ASN A 260 -1.50 17.02 -14.94
N ARG A 261 -2.44 16.17 -15.36
CA ARG A 261 -3.55 16.48 -16.28
C ARG A 261 -4.92 16.14 -15.69
N SER A 262 -4.96 15.73 -14.42
CA SER A 262 -6.24 15.49 -13.75
C SER A 262 -6.88 16.82 -13.41
N THR A 263 -8.08 17.05 -13.92
CA THR A 263 -8.98 18.14 -13.48
C THR A 263 -9.37 18.00 -12.01
N GLU A 264 -9.19 16.81 -11.44
CA GLU A 264 -9.48 16.48 -10.05
C GLU A 264 -8.17 16.29 -9.27
N PRO A 265 -7.85 17.16 -8.28
CA PRO A 265 -6.66 16.98 -7.48
C PRO A 265 -6.73 15.66 -6.72
N THR A 266 -5.60 14.94 -6.67
CA THR A 266 -5.45 13.67 -5.96
C THR A 266 -4.42 13.84 -4.85
N TYR A 267 -4.75 13.41 -3.64
CA TYR A 267 -3.90 13.61 -2.46
C TYR A 267 -3.78 12.33 -1.65
N LEU A 268 -2.55 11.94 -1.33
CA LEU A 268 -2.25 10.88 -0.36
C LEU A 268 -2.07 11.54 1.01
N ALA A 269 -3.14 11.61 1.79
CA ALA A 269 -3.20 12.31 3.07
C ALA A 269 -3.32 11.34 4.23
N GLN A 270 -2.82 11.76 5.41
CA GLN A 270 -3.12 11.14 6.70
C GLN A 270 -2.91 9.62 6.78
N HIS A 271 -2.10 9.09 5.88
CA HIS A 271 -1.83 7.67 5.79
C HIS A 271 -0.46 7.38 6.43
N PRO A 272 -0.38 6.51 7.45
CA PRO A 272 0.88 6.14 8.07
C PRO A 272 1.67 5.20 7.14
N LEU A 273 2.18 5.75 6.03
CA LEU A 273 2.81 5.00 4.95
C LEU A 273 4.01 4.18 5.44
N PHE A 274 4.69 4.62 6.51
CA PHE A 274 5.83 3.93 7.13
C PHE A 274 5.44 2.75 8.02
N ASP A 275 4.16 2.61 8.39
CA ASP A 275 3.64 1.57 9.28
C ASP A 275 3.05 0.38 8.49
N GLN A 276 2.92 0.49 7.17
CA GLN A 276 2.54 -0.64 6.34
C GLN A 276 3.62 -1.75 6.40
N PRO A 277 3.26 -3.04 6.62
CA PRO A 277 4.20 -4.17 6.61
C PRO A 277 5.00 -4.17 5.32
N ASP A 278 6.31 -4.36 5.37
CA ASP A 278 7.27 -3.97 4.34
C ASP A 278 7.45 -2.47 4.17
N HIS A 279 8.34 -1.97 5.01
CA HIS A 279 9.57 -1.41 4.51
C HIS A 279 9.44 -0.44 3.32
N LEU A 280 8.86 0.70 3.62
CA LEU A 280 9.58 1.95 3.41
C LEU A 280 10.98 1.98 4.11
N ALA A 281 11.68 0.87 4.43
CA ALA A 281 13.01 0.91 5.05
C ALA A 281 14.05 1.57 4.15
N GLY A 282 13.86 1.55 2.83
CA GLY A 282 14.69 2.39 1.94
C GLY A 282 14.39 3.89 2.08
N LEU A 283 13.23 4.26 2.65
CA LEU A 283 12.76 5.63 2.85
C LEU A 283 12.89 6.07 4.31
N LYS A 284 12.92 5.13 5.28
CA LYS A 284 13.23 5.46 6.67
C LYS A 284 14.63 6.09 6.65
N PRO A 285 14.79 7.32 7.17
CA PRO A 285 16.12 7.84 7.40
C PRO A 285 16.84 6.84 8.28
N ASP A 286 18.06 6.45 7.92
CA ASP A 286 18.98 5.87 8.90
C ASP A 286 19.15 6.96 9.98
N VAL A 287 18.46 6.81 11.11
CA VAL A 287 18.64 7.65 12.30
C VAL A 287 19.58 6.93 13.24
#